data_AF-A0A6N9A8L1-F1
#
_entry.id   AF-A0A6N9A8L1-F1
#
_cell.length_a   1.000
_cell.length_b   1.000
_cell.length_c   1.000
_cell.angle_alpha   90.00
_cell.angle_beta   90.00
_cell.angle_gamma   90.00
#
_symmetry.space_group_name_H-M   'P 1'
#
loop_
_entity.id
_entity.type
_entity.pdbx_description
1 polymer ?
#
loop_
_entity_poly.entity_id
_entity_poly.type
_entity_poly.pdbx_seq_one_letter_code
_entity_poly.pdbx_strand_id
1 'polypeptide(L)' 'MKDDDIDYSDIPELDADFFATARVVVPPGKKQVTVRLDRDVLAWLKAQGRGYQTRINAILRAYYEAHASRGARSRRGQD' A
#
# COMPACT_ATOMS: atom_id res chain seq x y z
N MET A 1 -18.88 -32.92 -1.11
CA MET A 1 -19.07 -31.75 -1.98
C MET A 1 -18.28 -32.01 -3.23
N LYS A 2 -18.95 -32.01 -4.38
CA LYS A 2 -18.32 -32.09 -5.70
C LYS A 2 -18.26 -30.68 -6.29
N ASP A 3 -17.37 -30.46 -7.24
CA ASP A 3 -17.25 -29.16 -7.91
C ASP A 3 -18.57 -28.74 -8.58
N ASP A 4 -19.38 -29.71 -9.04
CA ASP A 4 -20.70 -29.47 -9.62
C ASP A 4 -21.73 -28.87 -8.63
N ASP A 5 -21.45 -28.92 -7.32
CA ASP A 5 -22.31 -28.36 -6.27
C ASP A 5 -22.01 -26.87 -5.99
N ILE A 6 -21.05 -26.24 -6.70
CA ILE A 6 -20.63 -24.85 -6.49
C ILE A 6 -21.41 -23.92 -7.42
N ASP A 7 -22.14 -22.96 -6.83
CA ASP A 7 -22.84 -21.89 -7.56
C ASP A 7 -21.88 -20.73 -7.84
N TYR A 8 -21.74 -20.35 -9.11
CA TYR A 8 -20.90 -19.25 -9.60
C TYR A 8 -21.73 -18.09 -10.18
N SER A 9 -23.05 -18.07 -9.98
CA SER A 9 -23.94 -17.06 -10.57
C SER A 9 -23.62 -15.62 -10.15
N ASP A 10 -22.94 -15.42 -9.01
CA ASP A 10 -22.51 -14.13 -8.47
C ASP A 10 -21.06 -13.75 -8.86
N ILE A 11 -20.27 -14.70 -9.37
CA ILE A 11 -18.87 -14.52 -9.75
C ILE A 11 -18.65 -15.12 -11.15
N PRO A 12 -19.17 -14.48 -12.21
CA PRO A 12 -18.97 -14.95 -13.57
C PRO A 12 -17.48 -14.95 -13.94
N GLU A 13 -17.09 -15.86 -14.83
CA GLU A 13 -15.71 -15.95 -15.32
C GLU A 13 -15.30 -14.64 -16.03
N LEU A 14 -14.08 -14.19 -15.76
CA LEU A 14 -13.50 -13.01 -16.41
C LEU A 14 -13.03 -13.40 -17.82
N ASP A 15 -13.59 -12.76 -18.84
CA ASP A 15 -13.31 -13.03 -20.24
C ASP A 15 -12.18 -12.16 -20.82
N ALA A 16 -11.83 -12.42 -22.09
CA ALA A 16 -10.79 -11.68 -22.78
C ALA A 16 -11.12 -10.18 -22.93
N ASP A 17 -12.40 -9.82 -23.03
CA ASP A 17 -12.88 -8.45 -23.16
C ASP A 17 -12.67 -7.64 -21.87
N PHE A 18 -12.88 -8.29 -20.71
CA PHE A 18 -12.52 -7.72 -19.41
C PHE A 18 -11.03 -7.37 -19.35
N PHE A 19 -10.15 -8.29 -19.76
CA PHE A 19 -8.70 -8.06 -19.73
C PHE A 19 -8.22 -7.09 -20.81
N ALA A 20 -8.94 -6.93 -21.92
CA ALA A 20 -8.58 -6.01 -23.01
C ALA A 20 -8.52 -4.54 -22.56
N THR A 21 -9.32 -4.17 -21.56
CA THR A 21 -9.36 -2.81 -21.00
C THR A 21 -8.79 -2.71 -19.59
N ALA A 22 -8.43 -3.85 -18.97
CA ALA A 22 -7.94 -3.89 -17.62
C ALA A 22 -6.58 -3.18 -17.49
N ARG A 23 -6.49 -2.22 -16.58
CA ARG A 23 -5.23 -1.58 -16.24
C ARG A 23 -4.52 -2.39 -15.16
N VAL A 24 -3.36 -2.94 -15.49
CA VAL A 24 -2.45 -3.51 -14.48
C VAL A 24 -1.89 -2.35 -13.64
N VAL A 25 -2.27 -2.30 -12.37
CA VAL A 25 -1.70 -1.37 -11.39
C VAL A 25 -0.57 -2.08 -10.67
N VAL A 26 0.66 -1.84 -11.10
CA VAL A 26 1.84 -2.28 -10.36
C VAL A 26 2.09 -1.27 -9.23
N PRO A 27 2.03 -1.68 -7.95
CA PRO A 27 2.37 -0.78 -6.86
C PRO A 27 3.83 -0.34 -7.03
N PRO A 28 4.16 0.94 -6.78
CA PRO A 28 5.56 1.36 -6.77
C PRO A 28 6.34 0.50 -5.78
N GLY A 29 7.43 -0.09 -6.25
CA GLY A 29 8.26 -1.00 -5.46
C GLY A 29 8.79 -0.33 -4.19
N LYS A 30 8.95 -1.12 -3.13
CA LYS A 30 9.61 -0.67 -1.90
C LYS A 30 11.12 -0.83 -2.07
N LYS A 31 11.91 0.17 -1.64
CA LYS A 31 13.37 0.04 -1.55
C LYS A 31 13.73 -0.52 -0.18
N GLN A 32 14.54 -1.58 -0.15
CA GLN A 32 15.10 -2.08 1.10
C GLN A 32 16.22 -1.13 1.56
N VAL A 33 16.09 -0.61 2.78
CA VAL A 33 17.08 0.25 3.41
C VAL A 33 17.31 -0.21 4.85
N THR A 34 18.53 -0.03 5.34
CA THR A 34 18.87 -0.30 6.74
C THR A 34 18.83 1.01 7.51
N VAL A 35 17.96 1.09 8.52
CA VAL A 35 17.80 2.27 9.38
C VAL A 35 17.93 1.85 10.84
N ARG A 36 18.59 2.67 11.65
CA ARG A 36 18.65 2.49 13.11
C ARG A 36 17.44 3.20 13.75
N LEU A 37 16.78 2.51 14.66
CA LEU A 37 15.67 3.04 15.46
C LEU A 37 16.05 2.95 16.94
N ASP A 38 15.55 3.90 17.72
CA ASP A 38 15.72 3.86 19.17
C ASP A 38 15.05 2.61 19.75
N ARG A 39 15.65 2.09 20.83
CA ARG A 39 15.27 0.80 21.41
C ARG A 39 13.83 0.79 21.90
N ASP A 40 13.40 1.87 22.54
CA ASP A 40 12.06 2.09 23.07
C ASP A 40 11.02 2.21 21.95
N VAL A 41 11.31 2.96 20.89
CA VAL A 41 10.46 3.09 19.71
C VAL A 41 10.25 1.73 19.04
N LEU A 42 11.31 0.95 18.87
CA LEU A 42 11.22 -0.39 18.31
C LEU A 42 10.43 -1.34 19.20
N ALA A 43 10.64 -1.27 20.52
CA ALA A 43 9.90 -2.08 21.49
C ALA A 43 8.39 -1.75 21.46
N TRP A 44 8.04 -0.47 21.45
CA TRP A 44 6.65 -0.01 21.35
C TRP A 44 5.98 -0.48 20.05
N LEU A 45 6.66 -0.35 18.90
CA LEU A 45 6.14 -0.82 17.62
C LEU A 45 5.94 -2.34 17.58
N LYS A 46 6.85 -3.11 18.17
CA LYS A 46 6.72 -4.58 18.27
C LYS A 46 5.59 -5.01 19.21
N ALA A 47 5.34 -4.25 20.28
CA ALA A 47 4.26 -4.53 21.22
C ALA A 47 2.86 -4.43 20.57
N GLN A 48 2.73 -3.71 19.45
CA GLN A 48 1.49 -3.62 18.67
C GLN A 48 1.22 -4.84 17.79
N GLY A 49 2.08 -5.87 17.84
CA GLY A 49 1.88 -7.15 17.17
C GLY A 49 2.52 -7.23 15.79
N ARG A 50 2.04 -8.21 15.01
CA ARG A 50 2.57 -8.51 13.68
C ARG A 50 2.41 -7.29 12.74
N GLY A 51 3.40 -7.07 11.89
CA GLY A 51 3.35 -5.99 10.89
C GLY A 51 3.97 -4.67 11.32
N TYR A 52 4.76 -4.64 12.39
CA TYR A 52 5.46 -3.44 12.85
C TYR A 52 6.32 -2.79 11.74
N GLN A 53 6.94 -3.57 10.85
CA GLN A 53 7.68 -3.05 9.68
C GLN A 53 6.79 -2.30 8.70
N THR A 54 5.61 -2.85 8.38
CA THR A 54 4.60 -2.18 7.54
C THR A 54 4.13 -0.88 8.21
N ARG A 55 3.97 -0.92 9.54
CA ARG A 55 3.57 0.24 10.33
C ARG A 55 4.61 1.36 10.34
N ILE A 56 5.90 1.03 10.42
CA ILE A 56 7.00 2.00 10.25
C ILE A 56 6.83 2.75 8.94
N ASN A 57 6.64 2.03 7.83
CA ASN A 57 6.45 2.66 6.53
C ASN A 57 5.18 3.52 6.45
N ALA A 58 4.07 3.08 7.08
CA ALA A 58 2.83 3.86 7.13
C ALA A 58 3.00 5.18 7.91
N ILE A 59 3.67 5.14 9.07
CA ILE A 59 3.96 6.33 9.88
C ILE A 59 4.83 7.32 9.08
N LEU A 60 5.91 6.84 8.47
CA LEU A 60 6.81 7.69 7.68
C LEU A 60 6.09 8.32 6.48
N ARG A 61 5.22 7.56 5.81
CA ARG A 61 4.40 8.05 4.70
C ARG A 61 3.42 9.14 5.15
N ALA A 62 2.67 8.90 6.22
CA ALA A 62 1.72 9.86 6.74
C ALA A 62 2.41 11.17 7.15
N TYR A 63 3.58 11.07 7.81
CA TYR A 63 4.39 12.23 8.15
C TYR A 63 4.85 12.99 6.90
N TYR A 64 5.40 12.29 5.92
CA TYR A 64 5.82 12.89 4.65
C TYR A 64 4.66 13.58 3.92
N GLU A 65 3.50 12.95 3.78
CA GLU A 65 2.34 13.50 3.06
C GLU A 65 1.79 14.77 3.75
N ALA A 66 1.74 14.76 5.09
CA ALA A 66 1.34 15.91 5.88
C ALA A 66 2.29 17.13 5.70
N HIS A 67 3.56 16.88 5.41
CA HIS A 67 4.57 17.94 5.22
C HIS A 67 4.80 18.29 3.74
N ALA A 68 4.57 17.37 2.81
CA ALA A 68 4.68 17.59 1.37
C ALA A 68 3.58 18.53 0.83
N SER A 69 2.37 18.46 1.42
CA SER A 69 1.23 19.34 1.08
C SER A 69 1.45 20.82 1.45
N ARG A 70 2.49 21.14 2.25
CA ARG A 70 2.95 22.51 2.52
C ARG A 70 3.89 23.06 1.44
N GLY A 71 4.65 22.20 0.74
CA GLY A 71 5.60 22.61 -0.30
C GLY A 71 5.02 22.67 -1.72
N ALA A 72 4.00 21.85 -2.02
CA ALA A 72 3.44 21.72 -3.37
C ALA A 72 2.55 22.90 -3.83
N ARG A 73 2.13 23.79 -2.91
CA ARG A 73 1.41 25.04 -3.26
C ARG A 73 2.32 26.17 -3.74
N SER A 74 3.63 26.08 -3.52
CA SER A 74 4.60 27.11 -3.93
C SER A 74 5.11 26.93 -5.37
N ARG A 75 4.99 25.72 -5.95
CA ARG A 75 5.55 25.39 -7.29
C ARG A 75 4.57 25.47 -8.47
N ARG A 76 3.31 25.86 -8.24
CA ARG A 76 2.26 25.83 -9.28
C ARG A 76 1.85 27.22 -9.80
N GLY A 77 2.67 28.24 -9.54
CA GLY A 77 2.41 29.65 -9.90
C GLY A 77 3.53 30.33 -10.68
N GLN A 78 4.45 29.58 -11.28
CA GLN A 78 5.43 30.07 -12.26
C GLN A 78 5.49 29.05 -13.38
N ASP A 79 4.52 29.12 -14.29
CA ASP A 79 4.58 28.66 -15.68
C ASP A 79 3.47 29.37 -16.44
#